data_AF-A0A645GPP9-F1
#
_entry.id   AF-A0A645GPP9-F1
#
_cell.length_a   1.000
_cell.length_b   1.000
_cell.length_c   1.000
_cell.angle_alpha   90.00
_cell.angle_beta   90.00
_cell.angle_gamma   90.00
#
_symmetry.space_group_name_H-M   'P 1'
#
loop_
_entity.id
_entity.type
_entity.pdbx_description
1 polymer ?
#
loop_
_entity_poly.entity_id
_entity_poly.type
_entity_poly.pdbx_seq_one_letter_code
_entity_poly.pdbx_strand_id
1 'polypeptide(L)'
;MKAYRNKLMLAITTAGEDTNSFCYRRLKTCQKILEGEIKDESYFVFIAKADQNEDGSVDYTNPLEHEKANPSYGVTIVPEEMLREAHISSNEKGSLMGFLAKELNIYMPSIKAYFSKDKFVESDSFYNWTLEELAKLPIFWYGGVDLAKIKDLTAAVLYGHYNGVDIIIPHAWFPITRAYEKAKQDGIDLFGWQDNGFLDMCNSILYSSRML
;
A
#
# COMPACT_ATOMS: atom_id res chain seq x y z
N MET A 1 13.72 -11.72 25.65
CA MET A 1 12.93 -12.23 26.80
C MET A 1 13.36 -13.66 27.16
N LYS A 2 14.41 -13.86 27.99
CA LYS A 2 15.20 -15.13 28.01
C LYS A 2 15.24 -15.91 29.36
N ALA A 3 14.25 -15.77 30.25
CA ALA A 3 14.38 -16.36 31.62
C ALA A 3 13.33 -17.41 32.08
N TYR A 4 12.13 -17.52 31.49
CA TYR A 4 11.11 -18.48 31.96
C TYR A 4 10.75 -19.55 30.94
N ARG A 5 10.60 -20.80 31.43
CA ARG A 5 10.39 -22.04 30.66
C ARG A 5 9.01 -22.12 29.98
N ASN A 6 7.95 -21.67 30.67
CA ASN A 6 6.58 -21.66 30.15
C ASN A 6 6.05 -20.22 30.19
N LYS A 7 6.18 -19.49 29.08
CA LYS A 7 5.65 -18.11 28.96
C LYS A 7 4.37 -18.16 28.14
N LEU A 8 3.31 -17.58 28.68
CA LEU A 8 2.10 -17.28 27.92
C LEU A 8 2.11 -15.78 27.58
N MET A 9 1.98 -15.45 26.30
CA MET A 9 1.78 -14.09 25.84
C MET A 9 0.43 -14.03 25.14
N LEU A 10 -0.48 -13.23 25.68
CA LEU A 10 -1.76 -12.92 25.05
C LEU A 10 -1.62 -11.58 24.35
N ALA A 11 -1.86 -11.57 23.04
CA ALA A 11 -1.87 -10.36 22.23
C ALA A 11 -3.25 -10.23 21.60
N ILE A 12 -3.97 -9.18 21.96
CA ILE A 12 -5.22 -8.78 21.32
C ILE A 12 -4.95 -7.55 20.47
N THR A 13 -5.49 -7.51 19.26
CA THR A 13 -5.34 -6.39 18.34
C THR A 13 -6.60 -6.27 17.50
N THR A 14 -6.96 -5.04 17.19
CA THR A 14 -7.97 -4.69 16.18
C THR A 14 -7.23 -4.18 14.95
N ALA A 15 -7.87 -4.20 13.77
CA ALA A 15 -7.27 -3.61 12.58
C ALA A 15 -7.10 -2.09 12.74
N GLY A 16 -6.08 -1.56 12.07
CA GLY A 16 -5.77 -0.14 12.06
C GLY A 16 -5.40 0.34 10.66
N GLU A 17 -4.94 1.58 10.57
CA GLU A 17 -4.66 2.23 9.28
C GLU A 17 -3.23 2.03 8.78
N ASP A 18 -2.30 1.68 9.69
CA ASP A 18 -0.88 1.57 9.39
C ASP A 18 -0.47 0.13 9.04
N THR A 19 -0.19 -0.09 7.75
CA THR A 19 0.32 -1.37 7.21
C THR A 19 1.80 -1.60 7.57
N ASN A 20 2.53 -0.58 8.03
CA ASN A 20 3.89 -0.74 8.55
C ASN A 20 3.93 -0.99 10.07
N SER A 21 2.76 -1.06 10.71
CA SER A 21 2.66 -1.32 12.14
C SER A 21 3.18 -2.71 12.52
N PHE A 22 3.64 -2.82 13.77
CA PHE A 22 4.04 -4.11 14.35
C PHE A 22 2.89 -5.14 14.28
N CYS A 23 1.66 -4.71 14.59
CA CYS A 23 0.49 -5.56 14.57
C CYS A 23 0.14 -6.06 13.17
N TYR A 24 0.29 -5.24 12.13
CA TYR A 24 0.05 -5.68 10.75
C TYR A 24 1.04 -6.75 10.31
N ARG A 25 2.35 -6.52 10.52
CA ARG A 25 3.38 -7.54 10.21
C ARG A 25 3.14 -8.84 10.96
N ARG A 26 2.68 -8.73 12.22
CA ARG A 26 2.34 -9.87 13.05
C ARG A 26 1.12 -10.63 12.53
N LEU A 27 0.06 -9.92 12.15
CA LEU A 27 -1.13 -10.50 11.52
C LEU A 27 -0.76 -11.28 10.25
N LYS A 28 0.07 -10.70 9.36
CA LYS A 28 0.55 -11.38 8.14
C LYS A 28 1.33 -12.65 8.45
N THR A 29 2.16 -12.64 9.50
CA THR A 29 2.87 -13.84 9.94
C THR A 29 1.89 -14.91 10.44
N CYS A 30 0.88 -14.51 11.23
CA CYS A 30 -0.15 -15.41 11.72
C CYS A 30 -1.01 -16.01 10.60
N GLN A 31 -1.34 -15.23 9.56
CA GLN A 31 -2.02 -15.73 8.35
C GLN A 31 -1.20 -16.81 7.66
N LYS A 32 0.10 -16.58 7.45
CA LYS A 32 1.03 -17.58 6.88
C LYS A 32 1.14 -18.86 7.72
N ILE A 33 1.01 -18.76 9.05
CA ILE A 33 0.97 -19.94 9.93
C ILE A 33 -0.32 -20.73 9.71
N LEU A 34 -1.48 -20.05 9.62
CA LEU A 34 -2.76 -20.70 9.34
C LEU A 34 -2.82 -21.34 7.95
N GLU A 35 -2.20 -20.71 6.94
CA GLU A 35 -2.07 -21.22 5.57
C GLU A 35 -1.05 -22.37 5.46
N GLY A 36 -0.24 -22.60 6.50
CA GLY A 36 0.77 -23.66 6.54
C GLY A 36 2.08 -23.32 5.84
N GLU A 37 2.26 -22.10 5.35
CA GLU A 37 3.54 -21.63 4.78
C GLU A 37 4.66 -21.59 5.84
N ILE A 38 4.30 -21.23 7.08
CA ILE A 38 5.23 -21.16 8.21
C ILE A 38 4.78 -22.14 9.28
N LYS A 39 5.64 -23.11 9.62
CA LYS A 39 5.35 -24.05 10.70
C LYS A 39 5.93 -23.55 12.02
N ASP A 40 5.05 -23.07 12.92
CA ASP A 40 5.42 -22.68 14.28
C ASP A 40 4.35 -23.14 15.29
N GLU A 41 4.65 -24.21 16.01
CA GLU A 41 3.74 -24.85 16.98
C GLU A 41 3.66 -24.09 18.32
N SER A 42 4.42 -23.01 18.48
CA SER A 42 4.32 -22.15 19.68
C SER A 42 3.15 -21.17 19.64
N TYR A 43 2.48 -21.05 18.49
CA TYR A 43 1.34 -20.15 18.31
C TYR A 43 0.02 -20.88 18.43
N PHE A 44 -0.89 -20.26 19.18
CA PHE A 44 -2.31 -20.43 18.97
C PHE A 44 -2.82 -19.18 18.26
N VAL A 45 -3.26 -19.32 17.00
CA VAL A 45 -3.75 -18.22 16.18
C VAL A 45 -5.26 -18.32 16.06
N PHE A 46 -5.95 -17.26 16.44
CA PHE A 46 -7.38 -17.07 16.17
C PHE A 46 -7.54 -15.69 15.52
N ILE A 47 -8.08 -15.66 14.30
CA ILE A 47 -8.32 -14.43 13.54
C ILE A 47 -9.80 -14.44 13.14
N ALA A 48 -10.54 -13.44 13.60
CA ALA A 48 -11.90 -13.16 13.18
C ALA A 48 -11.88 -11.87 12.35
N LYS A 49 -12.13 -11.98 11.04
CA LYS A 49 -12.18 -10.85 10.11
C LYS A 49 -13.18 -11.15 8.99
N ALA A 50 -13.66 -10.10 8.33
CA ALA A 50 -14.39 -10.25 7.08
C ALA A 50 -13.43 -10.66 5.93
N ASP A 51 -13.99 -11.32 4.93
CA ASP A 51 -13.30 -11.67 3.70
C ASP A 51 -13.18 -10.45 2.79
N GLN A 52 -12.06 -10.36 2.09
CA GLN A 52 -11.79 -9.32 1.09
C GLN A 52 -11.78 -9.97 -0.28
N ASN A 53 -12.45 -9.34 -1.23
CA ASN A 53 -12.38 -9.70 -2.64
C ASN A 53 -10.97 -9.43 -3.19
N GLU A 54 -10.67 -9.94 -4.39
CA GLU A 54 -9.38 -9.75 -5.06
C GLU A 54 -9.03 -8.26 -5.28
N ASP A 55 -10.05 -7.42 -5.47
CA ASP A 55 -9.92 -5.96 -5.61
C ASP A 55 -9.76 -5.22 -4.26
N GLY A 56 -9.76 -5.96 -3.15
CA GLY A 56 -9.70 -5.43 -1.78
C GLY A 56 -11.02 -4.91 -1.24
N SER A 57 -12.11 -4.99 -2.01
CA SER A 57 -13.45 -4.61 -1.55
C SER A 57 -14.00 -5.64 -0.54
N VAL A 58 -14.90 -5.18 0.32
CA VAL A 58 -15.56 -6.00 1.34
C VAL A 58 -17.05 -5.73 1.24
N ASP A 59 -17.86 -6.79 1.20
CA ASP A 59 -19.31 -6.66 1.31
C ASP A 59 -19.69 -6.38 2.77
N TYR A 60 -19.57 -5.12 3.16
CA TYR A 60 -19.85 -4.65 4.51
C TYR A 60 -21.35 -4.66 4.85
N THR A 61 -22.23 -5.02 3.92
CA THR A 61 -23.68 -5.18 4.16
C THR A 61 -24.10 -6.63 4.32
N ASN A 62 -23.19 -7.59 4.12
CA ASN A 62 -23.48 -9.01 4.25
C ASN A 62 -23.42 -9.49 5.71
N PRO A 63 -24.52 -10.02 6.27
CA PRO A 63 -24.54 -10.58 7.63
C PRO A 63 -23.56 -11.73 7.87
N LEU A 64 -23.12 -12.43 6.82
CA LEU A 64 -22.11 -13.50 6.95
C LEU A 64 -20.72 -12.91 7.23
N GLU A 65 -20.36 -11.80 6.58
CA GLU A 65 -19.06 -11.14 6.80
C GLU A 65 -18.99 -10.51 8.19
N HIS A 66 -20.14 -10.01 8.62
CA HIS A 66 -20.44 -9.54 9.96
C HIS A 66 -20.18 -10.62 11.02
N GLU A 67 -20.74 -11.82 10.84
CA GLU A 67 -20.57 -12.95 11.74
C GLU A 67 -19.13 -13.47 11.79
N LYS A 68 -18.46 -13.58 10.63
CA LYS A 68 -17.04 -14.00 10.55
C LYS A 68 -16.10 -13.08 11.30
N ALA A 69 -16.34 -11.77 11.22
CA ALA A 69 -15.52 -10.77 11.90
C ALA A 69 -15.77 -10.72 13.42
N ASN A 70 -16.94 -11.18 13.88
CA ASN A 70 -17.43 -10.97 15.23
C ASN A 70 -17.85 -12.28 15.91
N PRO A 71 -16.97 -12.91 16.71
CA PRO A 71 -17.26 -14.19 17.36
C PRO A 71 -18.49 -14.23 18.29
N SER A 72 -18.97 -13.07 18.73
CA SER A 72 -20.16 -12.94 19.60
C SER A 72 -21.41 -12.47 18.85
N TYR A 73 -21.44 -12.60 17.53
CA TYR A 73 -22.59 -12.26 16.68
C TYR A 73 -23.84 -13.04 17.07
N GLY A 74 -24.97 -12.34 17.19
CA GLY A 74 -26.24 -12.94 17.63
C GLY A 74 -26.35 -13.23 19.12
N VAL A 75 -25.29 -13.00 19.92
CA VAL A 75 -25.30 -13.17 21.38
C VAL A 75 -25.17 -11.83 22.09
N THR A 76 -24.04 -11.15 21.94
CA THR A 76 -23.83 -9.79 22.48
C THR A 76 -23.95 -8.72 21.42
N ILE A 77 -23.71 -9.08 20.15
CA ILE A 77 -23.85 -8.19 19.01
C ILE A 77 -25.19 -8.46 18.36
N VAL A 78 -26.00 -7.42 18.24
CA VAL A 78 -27.34 -7.49 17.65
C VAL A 78 -27.22 -7.35 16.12
N PRO A 79 -27.57 -8.37 15.32
CA PRO A 79 -27.43 -8.35 13.87
C PRO A 79 -28.05 -7.12 13.18
N GLU A 80 -29.26 -6.74 13.63
CA GLU A 80 -29.99 -5.60 13.06
C GLU A 80 -29.30 -4.26 13.32
N GLU A 81 -28.64 -4.10 14.46
CA GLU A 81 -27.90 -2.87 14.79
C GLU A 81 -26.63 -2.76 13.96
N MET A 82 -25.91 -3.87 13.80
CA MET A 82 -24.68 -3.89 13.00
C MET A 82 -24.95 -3.61 11.52
N LEU A 83 -26.04 -4.16 10.98
CA LEU A 83 -26.49 -3.85 9.62
C LEU A 83 -26.91 -2.38 9.47
N ARG A 84 -27.61 -1.83 10.47
CA ARG A 84 -27.99 -0.42 10.48
C ARG A 84 -26.76 0.49 10.51
N GLU A 85 -25.76 0.16 11.32
CA GLU A 85 -24.49 0.90 11.40
C GLU A 85 -23.71 0.82 10.09
N ALA A 86 -23.67 -0.35 9.44
CA ALA A 86 -23.11 -0.52 8.11
C ALA A 86 -23.76 0.43 7.08
N HIS A 87 -25.09 0.57 7.12
CA HIS A 87 -25.80 1.50 6.25
C HIS A 87 -25.54 2.97 6.61
N ILE A 88 -25.51 3.34 7.89
CA ILE A 88 -25.26 4.72 8.31
C ILE A 88 -23.84 5.15 7.95
N SER A 89 -22.85 4.29 8.23
CA SER A 89 -21.43 4.56 7.96
C SER A 89 -21.15 4.71 6.46
N SER A 90 -21.94 4.08 5.58
CA SER A 90 -21.80 4.22 4.12
C SER A 90 -22.01 5.65 3.59
N ASN A 91 -22.68 6.52 4.36
CA ASN A 91 -22.91 7.92 3.95
C ASN A 91 -21.63 8.76 3.97
N GLU A 92 -20.64 8.40 4.79
CA GLU A 92 -19.41 9.16 4.95
C GLU A 92 -18.19 8.24 4.92
N LYS A 93 -17.23 8.53 4.04
CA LYS A 93 -16.04 7.68 3.86
C LYS A 93 -15.23 7.46 5.14
N GLY A 94 -15.09 8.48 5.99
CA GLY A 94 -14.36 8.35 7.26
C GLY A 94 -15.05 7.39 8.22
N SER A 95 -16.38 7.48 8.31
CA SER A 95 -17.22 6.59 9.12
C SER A 95 -17.20 5.16 8.58
N LEU A 96 -17.25 4.96 7.25
CA LEU A 96 -17.11 3.65 6.62
C LEU A 96 -15.73 3.01 6.89
N MET A 97 -14.65 3.80 6.81
CA MET A 97 -13.30 3.32 7.15
C MET A 97 -13.22 2.90 8.62
N GLY A 98 -13.83 3.67 9.53
CA GLY A 98 -13.94 3.33 10.93
C GLY A 98 -14.69 2.01 11.16
N PHE A 99 -15.82 1.82 10.47
CA PHE A 99 -16.62 0.60 10.52
C PHE A 99 -15.82 -0.61 10.00
N LEU A 100 -15.19 -0.49 8.84
CA LEU A 100 -14.38 -1.57 8.25
C LEU A 100 -13.21 -1.98 9.16
N ALA A 101 -12.53 -1.02 9.78
CA ALA A 101 -11.42 -1.30 10.67
C ALA A 101 -11.85 -1.92 12.01
N LYS A 102 -12.90 -1.36 12.64
CA LYS A 102 -13.30 -1.72 14.01
C LYS A 102 -14.25 -2.91 14.06
N GLU A 103 -15.26 -2.92 13.18
CA GLU A 103 -16.32 -3.92 13.19
C GLU A 103 -16.00 -5.11 12.29
N LEU A 104 -15.24 -4.91 11.21
CA LEU A 104 -14.91 -5.97 10.25
C LEU A 104 -13.44 -6.44 10.28
N ASN A 105 -12.62 -5.85 11.15
CA ASN A 105 -11.17 -6.15 11.29
C ASN A 105 -10.39 -6.06 9.97
N ILE A 106 -10.73 -5.09 9.11
CA ILE A 106 -10.06 -4.86 7.83
C ILE A 106 -9.00 -3.77 7.98
N TYR A 107 -7.75 -4.10 7.64
CA TYR A 107 -6.70 -3.10 7.53
C TYR A 107 -6.91 -2.27 6.27
N MET A 108 -7.37 -1.05 6.45
CA MET A 108 -7.49 -0.08 5.38
C MET A 108 -6.29 0.87 5.42
N PRO A 109 -5.37 0.81 4.43
CA PRO A 109 -4.37 1.85 4.31
C PRO A 109 -5.11 3.19 4.13
N SER A 110 -4.75 4.19 4.93
CA SER A 110 -5.31 5.55 4.86
C SER A 110 -5.00 6.27 3.53
N ILE A 111 -4.22 5.65 2.65
CA ILE A 111 -3.84 6.18 1.36
C ILE A 111 -5.04 6.06 0.42
N LYS A 112 -5.80 7.15 0.29
CA LYS A 112 -6.52 7.44 -0.94
C LYS A 112 -5.50 7.50 -2.07
N ALA A 113 -5.26 6.38 -2.75
CA ALA A 113 -4.59 6.42 -4.02
C ALA A 113 -5.45 7.28 -4.96
N TYR A 114 -4.90 8.41 -5.42
CA TYR A 114 -5.61 9.31 -6.33
C TYR A 114 -6.06 8.59 -7.61
N PHE A 115 -5.34 7.53 -7.97
CA PHE A 115 -5.61 6.65 -9.10
C PHE A 115 -5.32 5.18 -8.73
N SER A 116 -5.94 4.25 -9.45
CA SER A 116 -5.65 2.82 -9.33
C SER A 116 -4.32 2.51 -10.03
N LYS A 117 -3.41 1.84 -9.31
CA LYS A 117 -2.14 1.35 -9.87
C LYS A 117 -2.38 0.37 -11.01
N ASP A 118 -3.36 -0.52 -10.86
CA ASP A 118 -3.65 -1.56 -11.85
C ASP A 118 -4.14 -0.94 -13.16
N LYS A 119 -5.00 0.08 -13.08
CA LYS A 119 -5.41 0.84 -14.28
C LYS A 119 -4.23 1.51 -14.98
N PHE A 120 -3.25 1.99 -14.22
CA PHE A 120 -2.05 2.61 -14.78
C PHE A 120 -1.18 1.56 -15.51
N VAL A 121 -0.93 0.41 -14.88
CA VAL A 121 -0.18 -0.71 -15.48
C VAL A 121 -0.89 -1.27 -16.72
N GLU A 122 -2.21 -1.45 -16.65
CA GLU A 122 -3.02 -1.89 -17.77
C GLU A 122 -2.94 -0.88 -18.93
N SER A 123 -3.08 0.42 -18.65
CA SER A 123 -3.00 1.45 -19.68
C SER A 123 -1.64 1.51 -20.38
N ASP A 124 -0.55 1.27 -19.64
CA ASP A 124 0.80 1.24 -20.17
C ASP A 124 1.05 0.00 -21.04
N SER A 125 0.45 -1.15 -20.69
CA SER A 125 0.65 -2.42 -21.39
C SER A 125 0.19 -2.43 -22.87
N PHE A 126 -0.60 -1.45 -23.30
CA PHE A 126 -1.02 -1.30 -24.69
C PHE A 126 0.05 -0.67 -25.59
N TYR A 127 1.15 -0.17 -25.02
CA TYR A 127 2.20 0.56 -25.72
C TYR A 127 3.59 -0.03 -25.41
N ASN A 128 4.51 0.05 -26.37
CA ASN A 128 5.89 -0.44 -26.22
C ASN A 128 6.87 0.45 -27.00
N TRP A 129 6.75 1.76 -26.80
CA TRP A 129 7.61 2.74 -27.47
C TRP A 129 8.97 2.85 -26.79
N THR A 130 10.02 2.91 -27.60
CA THR A 130 11.37 3.24 -27.14
C THR A 130 11.60 4.75 -27.09
N LEU A 131 12.57 5.20 -26.30
CA LEU A 131 12.93 6.62 -26.24
C LEU A 131 13.35 7.17 -27.60
N GLU A 132 14.04 6.36 -28.42
CA GLU A 132 14.46 6.72 -29.77
C GLU A 132 13.29 6.91 -30.74
N GLU A 133 12.20 6.18 -30.54
CA GLU A 133 10.97 6.34 -31.31
C GLU A 133 10.20 7.58 -30.86
N LEU A 134 10.04 7.76 -29.54
CA LEU A 134 9.36 8.92 -28.96
C LEU A 134 10.04 10.24 -29.36
N ALA A 135 11.37 10.26 -29.43
CA ALA A 135 12.15 11.44 -29.85
C ALA A 135 11.91 11.86 -31.31
N LYS A 136 11.42 10.95 -32.17
CA LYS A 136 11.12 11.22 -33.58
C LYS A 136 9.67 11.67 -33.80
N LEU A 137 8.81 11.50 -32.81
CA LEU A 137 7.41 11.88 -32.93
C LEU A 137 7.29 13.42 -32.88
N PRO A 138 6.38 14.02 -33.67
CA PRO A 138 6.15 15.46 -33.69
C PRO A 138 5.31 15.89 -32.47
N ILE A 139 5.85 15.68 -31.26
CA ILE A 139 5.19 15.96 -29.98
C ILE A 139 5.81 17.21 -29.35
N PHE A 140 4.96 18.08 -28.80
CA PHE A 140 5.40 19.14 -27.90
C PHE A 140 5.56 18.55 -26.49
N TRP A 141 6.80 18.53 -26.00
CA TRP A 141 7.13 17.99 -24.68
C TRP A 141 7.11 19.08 -23.61
N TYR A 142 6.50 18.76 -22.47
CA TYR A 142 6.47 19.58 -21.27
C TYR A 142 7.31 18.90 -20.19
N GLY A 143 8.32 19.61 -19.67
CA GLY A 143 9.17 19.11 -18.59
C GLY A 143 8.73 19.61 -17.23
N GLY A 144 8.60 18.71 -16.27
CA GLY A 144 8.45 19.00 -14.85
C GLY A 144 9.61 18.43 -14.06
N VAL A 145 10.11 19.16 -13.07
CA VAL A 145 11.16 18.69 -12.17
C VAL A 145 10.71 18.94 -10.74
N ASP A 146 10.72 17.88 -9.93
CA ASP A 146 10.55 17.95 -8.48
C ASP A 146 11.90 17.75 -7.80
N LEU A 147 12.39 18.81 -7.17
CA LEU A 147 13.70 18.84 -6.53
C LEU A 147 13.55 18.48 -5.05
N ALA A 148 14.14 17.34 -4.67
CA ALA A 148 14.20 16.95 -3.28
C ALA A 148 15.41 17.53 -2.54
N LYS A 149 15.27 17.65 -1.22
CA LYS A 149 16.40 17.85 -0.31
C LYS A 149 17.05 16.49 0.03
N ILE A 150 18.02 16.52 0.93
CA ILE A 150 18.92 15.43 1.35
C ILE A 150 18.26 14.06 1.67
N LYS A 151 16.93 13.97 1.85
CA LYS A 151 16.25 12.74 2.29
C LYS A 151 15.27 12.13 1.27
N ASP A 152 14.91 12.87 0.23
CA ASP A 152 13.89 12.45 -0.73
C ASP A 152 14.43 12.34 -2.16
N LEU A 153 13.64 11.76 -3.04
CA LEU A 153 13.97 11.52 -4.44
C LEU A 153 13.84 12.80 -5.26
N THR A 154 14.85 13.13 -6.07
CA THR A 154 14.66 14.15 -7.11
C THR A 154 14.10 13.46 -8.34
N ALA A 155 13.03 13.98 -8.93
CA ALA A 155 12.39 13.39 -10.11
C ALA A 155 12.25 14.43 -11.21
N ALA A 156 12.48 14.02 -12.46
CA ALA A 156 12.12 14.78 -13.64
C ALA A 156 11.15 13.95 -14.47
N VAL A 157 10.21 14.62 -15.11
CA VAL A 157 9.19 13.98 -15.94
C VAL A 157 9.05 14.78 -17.22
N LEU A 158 9.09 14.10 -18.36
CA LEU A 158 8.63 14.65 -19.62
C LEU A 158 7.22 14.15 -19.90
N TYR A 159 6.32 15.07 -20.22
CA TYR A 159 4.95 14.81 -20.61
C TYR A 159 4.73 15.21 -22.06
N GLY A 160 4.05 14.36 -22.82
CA GLY A 160 3.67 14.62 -24.20
C GLY A 160 2.31 14.02 -24.51
N HIS A 161 1.59 14.62 -25.46
CA HIS A 161 0.32 14.10 -25.94
C HIS A 161 0.41 13.76 -27.42
N TYR A 162 0.01 12.54 -27.80
CA TYR A 162 0.05 12.07 -29.18
C TYR A 162 -1.16 11.20 -29.51
N ASN A 163 -1.96 11.60 -30.51
CA ASN A 163 -3.10 10.85 -31.03
C ASN A 163 -4.08 10.34 -29.94
N GLY A 164 -4.38 11.17 -28.93
CA GLY A 164 -5.29 10.79 -27.84
C GLY A 164 -4.62 9.99 -26.71
N VAL A 165 -3.31 9.80 -26.77
CA VAL A 165 -2.52 9.10 -25.74
C VAL A 165 -1.63 10.09 -25.00
N ASP A 166 -1.70 10.04 -23.68
CA ASP A 166 -0.82 10.78 -22.78
C ASP A 166 0.43 9.94 -22.49
N ILE A 167 1.60 10.49 -22.78
CA ILE A 167 2.91 9.83 -22.66
C ILE A 167 3.68 10.50 -21.53
N ILE A 168 4.16 9.69 -20.59
CA ILE A 168 4.91 10.15 -19.42
C ILE A 168 6.25 9.41 -19.39
N ILE A 169 7.35 10.17 -19.40
CA ILE A 169 8.71 9.63 -19.29
C ILE A 169 9.31 10.14 -17.98
N PRO A 170 9.20 9.38 -16.88
CA PRO A 170 9.78 9.74 -15.60
C PRO A 170 11.24 9.26 -15.51
N HIS A 171 12.07 10.05 -14.85
CA HIS A 171 13.42 9.65 -14.43
C HIS A 171 13.73 10.22 -13.05
N ALA A 172 14.47 9.47 -12.23
CA ALA A 172 14.77 9.87 -10.86
C ALA A 172 16.26 9.87 -10.55
N TRP A 173 16.62 10.61 -9.51
CA TRP A 173 17.96 10.63 -8.93
C TRP A 173 17.93 10.49 -7.41
N PHE A 174 18.83 9.69 -6.85
CA PHE A 174 18.97 9.53 -5.41
C PHE A 174 20.42 9.36 -4.94
N PRO A 175 20.80 9.89 -3.74
CA PRO A 175 22.14 9.66 -3.21
C PRO A 175 22.39 8.21 -2.76
N ILE A 176 23.41 7.55 -3.32
CA ILE A 176 23.71 6.13 -3.04
C ILE A 176 23.97 5.87 -1.56
N THR A 177 24.59 6.84 -0.87
CA THR A 177 24.95 6.75 0.56
C THR A 177 23.75 6.51 1.48
N ARG A 178 22.53 6.81 1.01
CA ARG A 178 21.29 6.66 1.77
C ARG A 178 20.30 5.68 1.15
N ALA A 179 20.59 5.16 -0.05
CA ALA A 179 19.69 4.27 -0.78
C ALA A 179 19.29 3.06 0.07
N TYR A 180 20.25 2.46 0.78
CA TYR A 180 19.98 1.27 1.60
C TYR A 180 19.05 1.56 2.79
N GLU A 181 19.28 2.66 3.52
CA GLU A 181 18.44 3.04 4.66
C GLU A 181 17.02 3.38 4.22
N LYS A 182 16.89 4.15 3.12
CA LYS A 182 15.60 4.57 2.56
C LYS A 182 14.81 3.38 2.00
N ALA A 183 15.47 2.49 1.25
CA ALA A 183 14.84 1.27 0.74
C ALA A 183 14.26 0.40 1.86
N LYS A 184 15.00 0.26 2.97
CA LYS A 184 14.55 -0.50 4.14
C LYS A 184 13.42 0.20 4.91
N GLN A 185 13.48 1.52 5.05
CA GLN A 185 12.50 2.30 5.79
C GLN A 185 11.16 2.37 5.06
N ASP A 186 11.20 2.67 3.76
CA ASP A 186 10.00 2.94 2.96
C ASP A 186 9.52 1.69 2.20
N GLY A 187 10.28 0.59 2.23
CA GLY A 187 9.93 -0.66 1.56
C GLY A 187 9.96 -0.57 0.03
N ILE A 188 10.78 0.34 -0.51
CA ILE A 188 10.90 0.59 -1.96
C ILE A 188 12.18 -0.04 -2.53
N ASP A 189 12.08 -0.59 -3.74
CA ASP A 189 13.21 -1.23 -4.42
C ASP A 189 14.00 -0.23 -5.28
N LEU A 190 14.77 0.64 -4.62
CA LEU A 190 15.60 1.64 -5.31
C LEU A 190 16.67 1.00 -6.20
N PHE A 191 17.21 -0.16 -5.83
CA PHE A 191 18.27 -0.81 -6.60
C PHE A 191 17.69 -1.44 -7.87
N GLY A 192 16.52 -2.07 -7.80
CA GLY A 192 15.82 -2.54 -8.99
C GLY A 192 15.45 -1.40 -9.95
N TRP A 193 15.12 -0.20 -9.44
CA TRP A 193 14.88 0.96 -10.31
C TRP A 193 16.14 1.44 -11.03
N GLN A 194 17.30 1.34 -10.38
CA GLN A 194 18.58 1.65 -11.01
C GLN A 194 18.93 0.63 -12.10
N ASP A 195 18.77 -0.67 -11.81
CA ASP A 195 19.06 -1.73 -12.78
C ASP A 195 18.16 -1.63 -14.02
N ASN A 196 16.92 -1.17 -13.86
CA ASN A 196 15.98 -0.94 -14.95
C ASN A 196 16.17 0.42 -15.66
N GLY A 197 17.13 1.25 -15.21
CA GLY A 197 17.43 2.55 -15.82
C GLY A 197 16.44 3.68 -15.48
N PHE A 198 15.54 3.49 -14.50
CA PHE A 198 14.59 4.52 -14.05
C PHE A 198 15.17 5.45 -12.97
N LEU A 199 16.31 5.07 -12.38
CA LEU A 199 16.94 5.80 -11.28
C LEU A 199 18.46 5.86 -11.47
N ASP A 200 19.03 7.05 -11.42
CA ASP A 200 20.47 7.22 -11.28
C ASP A 200 20.85 7.47 -9.81
N MET A 201 21.84 6.71 -9.34
CA MET A 201 22.39 6.92 -8.01
C MET A 201 23.64 7.80 -8.06
N CYS A 202 23.62 8.90 -7.32
CA CYS A 202 24.72 9.86 -7.27
C CYS A 202 25.54 9.72 -5.98
N ASN A 203 26.86 9.97 -6.05
CA ASN A 203 27.76 9.97 -4.89
C ASN A 203 27.70 11.26 -4.06
N SER A 204 27.08 12.32 -4.57
CA SER A 204 26.98 13.64 -3.94
C SER A 204 25.57 13.96 -3.46
N ILE A 205 25.46 14.84 -2.47
CA ILE A 205 24.19 15.43 -2.05
C ILE A 205 23.65 16.26 -3.23
N LEU A 206 22.42 15.98 -3.67
CA LEU A 206 21.72 16.80 -4.66
C LEU A 206 21.40 18.16 -4.01
N TYR A 207 22.09 19.21 -4.44
CA TYR A 207 21.79 20.58 -4.01
C TYR A 207 20.64 21.12 -4.87
N SER A 208 19.47 21.28 -4.27
CA SER A 208 18.42 22.15 -4.80
C SER A 208 18.90 23.61 -4.69
N SER A 209 19.63 24.08 -5.70
CA SER A 209 19.82 25.52 -5.90
C SER A 209 18.67 26.04 -6.75
N ARG A 210 17.84 26.91 -6.16
CA ARG A 210 16.90 27.79 -6.88
C ARG A 210 17.58 28.33 -8.14
N MET A 211 17.14 27.93 -9.32
CA MET A 211 17.35 28.73 -10.53
C MET A 211 16.20 29.74 -10.60
N LEU A 212 16.60 31.01 -10.68
CA LEU A 212 15.77 32.17 -10.98
C LEU A 212 15.19 32.05 -12.40
#